data_AF-A0A924TFM3-F1
#
_entry.id   AF-A0A924TFM3-F1
#
_cell.length_a   1.000
_cell.length_b   1.000
_cell.length_c   1.000
_cell.angle_alpha   90.00
_cell.angle_beta   90.00
_cell.angle_gamma   90.00
#
_symmetry.space_group_name_H-M   'P 1'
#
loop_
_entity.id
_entity.type
_entity.pdbx_description
1 polymer ?
#
loop_
_entity_poly.entity_id
_entity_poly.type
_entity_poly.pdbx_seq_one_letter_code
_entity_poly.pdbx_strand_id
1 'polypeptide(L)'
;MNSFGRIFRVSIFGESHGESVGITIDGCPAGLHVSAEDLLPDLERRKGGKGKGTTPRQEADYPFFKSGVFNGKTTGFPITILFENNNTRSEDYQKQRSFPRPGHADFTAHEKFGGNEDYRGGGHFSARLTTGLVAAGAIAKKILQQITITATLTEIGGIRDIEQGLQKAIDAKDSVGGLIECVVSGLPVGLGEPYFDSLESTLAHMMFAIPAVKGIEFGSGFAAAAMFGTQHNDAIEDLSGKTTTNHAGGIVGGISNGNDLVFRLAIKPTSSTPKVQNSLNWQTGNMEDFSIKGRHDLCVALRAPVIVEACTALVLADSMMLENRIPRVLPAGFSNEIIYHITTTNAWKSAQEKGYYEADSLAKEGFIHCSNASQVDDTLERFFAGQTNLVKLVIDPSKLTNELKYEVAPSLNIAFPHVYGVINLDAVIEAINL
;
A
#
# COMPACT_ATOMS: atom_id res chain seq x y z
N MET A 1 19.41 8.03 9.21
CA MET A 1 19.09 7.52 7.87
C MET A 1 17.62 7.81 7.64
N ASN A 2 17.26 8.48 6.55
CA ASN A 2 15.87 8.85 6.23
C ASN A 2 15.37 8.18 4.94
N SER A 3 16.10 7.18 4.44
CA SER A 3 15.81 6.48 3.19
C SER A 3 15.74 4.97 3.40
N PHE A 4 14.86 4.32 2.64
CA PHE A 4 14.72 2.86 2.57
C PHE A 4 14.68 2.41 1.10
N GLY A 5 15.20 1.23 0.80
CA GLY A 5 15.22 0.64 -0.55
C GLY A 5 16.54 0.86 -1.28
N ARG A 6 16.81 0.01 -2.29
CA ARG A 6 18.05 0.02 -3.10
C ARG A 6 17.83 0.66 -4.45
N ILE A 7 16.82 0.20 -5.18
CA ILE A 7 16.40 0.71 -6.48
C ILE A 7 15.18 1.60 -6.29
N PHE A 8 14.05 1.03 -5.84
CA PHE A 8 12.84 1.80 -5.50
C PHE A 8 13.03 2.43 -4.12
N ARG A 9 13.80 3.51 -4.08
CA ARG A 9 14.30 4.09 -2.84
C ARG A 9 13.46 5.27 -2.41
N VAL A 10 12.81 5.15 -1.25
CA VAL A 10 11.96 6.20 -0.67
C VAL A 10 12.72 6.93 0.42
N SER A 11 12.77 8.25 0.35
CA SER A 11 13.32 9.14 1.38
C SER A 11 12.22 10.00 1.98
N ILE A 12 12.15 10.09 3.30
CA ILE A 12 11.13 10.89 4.02
C ILE A 12 11.77 12.19 4.54
N PHE A 13 11.00 13.27 4.56
CA PHE A 13 11.39 14.54 5.17
C PHE A 13 10.20 15.29 5.80
N GLY A 14 10.53 16.31 6.59
CA GLY A 14 9.58 17.20 7.25
C GLY A 14 9.18 16.74 8.66
N GLU A 15 8.38 17.56 9.31
CA GLU A 15 7.97 17.43 10.71
C GLU A 15 6.46 17.64 10.84
N SER A 16 5.85 17.01 11.85
CA SER A 16 4.39 17.08 12.02
C SER A 16 3.79 18.47 12.23
N HIS A 17 4.60 19.43 12.69
CA HIS A 17 4.23 20.83 12.90
C HIS A 17 5.12 21.80 12.11
N GLY A 18 5.94 21.28 11.19
CA GLY A 18 6.56 22.09 10.14
C GLY A 18 5.54 22.49 9.08
N GLU A 19 5.97 23.24 8.06
CA GLU A 19 5.10 23.71 6.97
C GLU A 19 4.52 22.54 6.16
N SER A 20 5.30 21.48 5.98
CA SER A 20 4.89 20.29 5.24
C SER A 20 5.61 19.03 5.72
N VAL A 21 5.09 17.88 5.30
CA VAL A 21 5.81 16.60 5.27
C VAL A 21 5.85 16.09 3.83
N GLY A 22 6.78 15.21 3.52
CA GLY A 22 6.87 14.69 2.16
C GLY A 22 7.84 13.53 2.00
N ILE A 23 7.90 13.07 0.76
CA ILE A 23 8.82 12.04 0.34
C ILE A 23 9.49 12.39 -1.00
N THR A 24 10.63 11.75 -1.24
CA THR A 24 11.26 11.64 -2.55
C THR A 24 11.44 10.16 -2.87
N ILE A 25 10.94 9.72 -4.02
CA ILE A 25 11.11 8.36 -4.56
C ILE A 25 12.14 8.43 -5.68
N ASP A 26 13.23 7.68 -5.52
CA ASP A 26 14.24 7.46 -6.55
C ASP A 26 14.06 6.06 -7.15
N GLY A 27 14.46 5.90 -8.42
CA GLY A 27 14.38 4.63 -9.15
C GLY A 27 12.99 4.15 -9.55
N CYS A 28 11.92 4.96 -9.39
CA CYS A 28 10.62 4.63 -9.97
C CYS A 28 10.75 4.47 -11.51
N PRO A 29 10.21 3.40 -12.13
CA PRO A 29 10.23 3.22 -13.58
C PRO A 29 9.63 4.41 -14.34
N ALA A 30 10.12 4.67 -15.54
CA ALA A 30 9.53 5.67 -16.44
C ALA A 30 8.29 5.10 -17.16
N GLY A 31 7.29 5.95 -17.43
CA GLY A 31 6.11 5.59 -18.21
C GLY A 31 4.87 5.19 -17.41
N LEU A 32 4.95 5.12 -16.07
CA LEU A 32 3.81 4.82 -15.21
C LEU A 32 2.84 6.00 -15.21
N HIS A 33 1.57 5.78 -15.55
CA HIS A 33 0.56 6.82 -15.36
C HIS A 33 0.33 7.05 -13.87
N VAL A 34 0.46 8.30 -13.42
CA VAL A 34 0.24 8.66 -12.02
C VAL A 34 -0.25 10.09 -11.89
N SER A 35 -1.29 10.29 -11.07
CA SER A 35 -1.78 11.60 -10.65
C SER A 35 -1.99 11.67 -9.13
N ALA A 36 -2.40 12.84 -8.64
CA ALA A 36 -2.77 13.02 -7.24
C ALA A 36 -3.96 12.13 -6.85
N GLU A 37 -4.94 12.02 -7.75
CA GLU A 37 -6.20 11.31 -7.57
C GLU A 37 -5.97 9.81 -7.37
N ASP A 38 -4.96 9.24 -8.03
CA ASP A 38 -4.53 7.85 -7.85
C ASP A 38 -4.15 7.52 -6.39
N LEU A 39 -3.64 8.51 -5.64
CA LEU A 39 -3.13 8.31 -4.28
C LEU A 39 -4.21 8.54 -3.21
N LEU A 40 -5.27 9.28 -3.55
CA LEU A 40 -6.29 9.69 -2.58
C LEU A 40 -7.00 8.53 -1.87
N PRO A 41 -7.37 7.40 -2.52
CA PRO A 41 -8.04 6.30 -1.83
C PRO A 41 -7.26 5.76 -0.62
N ASP A 42 -5.96 5.54 -0.77
CA ASP A 42 -5.11 5.05 0.31
C ASP A 42 -4.82 6.14 1.35
N LEU A 43 -4.63 7.39 0.92
CA LEU A 43 -4.48 8.53 1.83
C LEU A 43 -5.75 8.74 2.70
N GLU A 44 -6.93 8.55 2.14
CA GLU A 44 -8.22 8.65 2.83
C GLU A 44 -8.44 7.53 3.86
N ARG A 45 -7.96 6.32 3.59
CA ARG A 45 -7.95 5.20 4.55
C ARG A 45 -7.03 5.46 5.74
N ARG A 46 -5.96 6.24 5.53
CA ARG A 46 -4.97 6.60 6.56
C ARG A 46 -5.45 7.73 7.48
N LYS A 47 -6.35 8.60 7.01
CA LYS A 47 -6.82 9.76 7.77
C LYS A 47 -7.50 9.36 9.08
N GLY A 48 -7.30 10.18 10.12
CA GLY A 48 -8.06 10.08 11.36
C GLY A 48 -9.44 10.74 11.24
N GLY A 49 -10.28 10.57 12.26
CA GLY A 49 -11.48 11.40 12.44
C GLY A 49 -12.73 10.89 11.74
N LYS A 50 -12.69 9.67 11.18
CA LYS A 50 -13.87 9.00 10.57
C LYS A 50 -14.53 7.97 11.48
N GLY A 51 -13.81 7.44 12.48
CA GLY A 51 -14.29 6.38 13.36
C GLY A 51 -14.06 6.67 14.84
N LYS A 52 -14.85 6.01 15.70
CA LYS A 52 -14.66 6.03 17.15
C LYS A 52 -13.21 5.64 17.50
N GLY A 53 -12.62 6.32 18.47
CA GLY A 53 -11.25 6.05 18.94
C GLY A 53 -10.11 6.51 18.03
N THR A 54 -10.39 7.24 16.95
CA THR A 54 -9.37 7.94 16.17
C THR A 54 -9.31 9.43 16.51
N THR A 55 -8.20 10.08 16.18
CA THR A 55 -7.99 11.52 16.38
C THR A 55 -9.00 12.33 15.56
N PRO A 56 -9.66 13.34 16.15
CA PRO A 56 -10.51 14.27 15.40
C PRO A 56 -9.77 15.23 14.46
N ARG A 57 -8.43 15.19 14.38
CA ARG A 57 -7.68 16.03 13.45
C ARG A 57 -7.86 15.50 12.03
N GLN A 58 -8.33 16.37 11.15
CA GLN A 58 -8.38 16.14 9.72
C GLN A 58 -7.40 17.09 9.04
N GLU A 59 -6.50 16.50 8.25
CA GLU A 59 -5.64 17.20 7.30
C GLU A 59 -6.21 16.94 5.91
N ALA A 60 -6.04 17.90 4.99
CA ALA A 60 -6.49 17.73 3.61
C ALA A 60 -5.74 16.59 2.91
N ASP A 61 -4.48 16.37 3.27
CA ASP A 61 -3.57 15.35 2.72
C ASP A 61 -3.56 15.28 1.20
N TYR A 62 -3.76 16.42 0.53
CA TYR A 62 -3.66 16.46 -0.91
C TYR A 62 -2.17 16.34 -1.33
N PRO A 63 -1.83 15.40 -2.22
CA PRO A 63 -0.45 15.19 -2.65
C PRO A 63 -0.03 16.20 -3.72
N PHE A 64 0.98 17.02 -3.43
CA PHE A 64 1.55 17.96 -4.39
C PHE A 64 2.83 17.40 -5.00
N PHE A 65 2.76 16.91 -6.25
CA PHE A 65 3.93 16.52 -7.02
C PHE A 65 4.79 17.73 -7.37
N LYS A 66 6.09 17.65 -7.10
CA LYS A 66 7.09 18.69 -7.38
C LYS A 66 8.11 18.30 -8.44
N SER A 67 8.29 17.00 -8.68
CA SER A 67 9.24 16.48 -9.67
C SER A 67 8.86 15.06 -10.11
N GLY A 68 9.54 14.55 -11.13
CA GLY A 68 9.47 13.13 -11.53
C GLY A 68 8.23 12.72 -12.31
N VAL A 69 7.28 13.63 -12.55
CA VAL A 69 6.08 13.41 -13.37
C VAL A 69 5.98 14.49 -14.45
N PHE A 70 5.74 14.07 -15.69
CA PHE A 70 5.52 14.96 -16.84
C PHE A 70 4.47 14.33 -17.76
N ASN A 71 3.52 15.13 -18.25
CA ASN A 71 2.38 14.65 -19.05
C ASN A 71 1.63 13.44 -18.43
N GLY A 72 1.39 13.49 -17.11
CA GLY A 72 0.69 12.44 -16.37
C GLY A 72 1.45 11.14 -16.18
N LYS A 73 2.73 11.07 -16.58
CA LYS A 73 3.56 9.87 -16.49
C LYS A 73 4.84 10.11 -15.70
N THR A 74 5.31 9.08 -15.01
CA THR A 74 6.62 9.10 -14.37
C THR A 74 7.73 9.22 -15.41
N THR A 75 8.76 9.99 -15.10
CA THR A 75 9.87 10.26 -16.05
C THR A 75 11.08 9.35 -15.83
N GLY A 76 11.10 8.55 -14.77
CA GLY A 76 12.27 7.80 -14.33
C GLY A 76 13.27 8.61 -13.50
N PHE A 77 13.01 9.90 -13.29
CA PHE A 77 13.76 10.77 -12.38
C PHE A 77 13.07 10.84 -11.00
N PRO A 78 13.75 11.37 -9.96
CA PRO A 78 13.18 11.40 -8.61
C PRO A 78 11.82 12.09 -8.53
N ILE A 79 10.84 11.40 -7.95
CA ILE A 79 9.48 11.89 -7.71
C ILE A 79 9.43 12.50 -6.32
N THR A 80 9.18 13.79 -6.21
CA THR A 80 9.02 14.46 -4.91
C THR A 80 7.56 14.84 -4.70
N ILE A 81 6.99 14.47 -3.55
CA ILE A 81 5.59 14.75 -3.19
C ILE A 81 5.56 15.44 -1.84
N LEU A 82 4.80 16.55 -1.76
CA LEU A 82 4.60 17.34 -0.56
C LEU A 82 3.15 17.26 -0.07
N PHE A 83 2.99 17.33 1.25
CA PHE A 83 1.71 17.43 1.95
C PHE A 83 1.79 18.59 2.93
N GLU A 84 0.94 19.61 2.74
CA GLU A 84 0.87 20.75 3.66
C GLU A 84 0.30 20.34 5.02
N ASN A 85 0.78 21.02 6.08
CA ASN A 85 0.23 20.89 7.42
C ASN A 85 -0.59 22.13 7.76
N ASN A 86 -1.92 22.05 7.62
CA ASN A 86 -2.80 23.21 7.76
C ASN A 86 -3.54 23.28 9.10
N ASN A 87 -3.44 22.25 9.95
CA ASN A 87 -4.17 22.14 11.22
C ASN A 87 -3.22 21.87 12.40
N THR A 88 -2.24 22.75 12.62
CA THR A 88 -1.27 22.64 13.72
C THR A 88 -1.67 23.48 14.93
N ARG A 89 -1.53 22.92 16.14
CA ARG A 89 -1.73 23.64 17.42
C ARG A 89 -0.48 23.51 18.27
N SER A 90 0.52 24.30 17.94
CA SER A 90 1.85 24.21 18.57
C SER A 90 1.85 24.60 20.06
N GLU A 91 0.90 25.45 20.49
CA GLU A 91 0.78 25.94 21.87
C GLU A 91 0.50 24.82 22.88
N ASP A 92 -0.23 23.77 22.48
CA ASP A 92 -0.57 22.62 23.34
C ASP A 92 0.70 21.87 23.84
N TYR A 93 1.84 22.04 23.17
CA TYR A 93 3.09 21.33 23.45
C TYR A 93 4.13 22.17 24.18
N GLN A 94 3.95 23.48 24.36
CA GLN A 94 4.94 24.33 25.05
C GLN A 94 5.10 23.94 26.53
N LYS A 95 4.01 23.59 27.22
CA LYS A 95 4.04 23.09 28.61
C LYS A 95 4.70 21.72 28.74
N GLN A 96 4.87 20.99 27.64
CA GLN A 96 5.40 19.63 27.61
C GLN A 96 6.92 19.60 27.43
N ARG A 97 7.57 20.76 27.21
CA ARG A 97 9.03 20.83 27.03
C ARG A 97 9.80 20.31 28.24
N SER A 98 9.22 20.36 29.43
CA SER A 98 9.89 19.91 30.66
C SER A 98 9.78 18.41 30.90
N PHE A 99 8.93 17.71 30.14
CA PHE A 99 8.55 16.32 30.39
C PHE A 99 8.75 15.47 29.13
N PRO A 100 9.75 14.56 29.09
CA PRO A 100 9.73 13.48 28.14
C PRO A 100 8.47 12.63 28.34
N ARG A 101 7.65 12.49 27.29
CA ARG A 101 6.38 11.76 27.37
C ARG A 101 6.67 10.26 27.46
N PRO A 102 6.11 9.54 28.45
CA PRO A 102 6.31 8.09 28.57
C PRO A 102 5.93 7.36 27.28
N GLY A 103 6.84 6.55 26.76
CA GLY A 103 6.63 5.79 25.52
C GLY A 103 6.81 6.59 24.21
N HIS A 104 7.09 7.89 24.24
CA HIS A 104 7.49 8.65 23.05
C HIS A 104 9.02 8.67 22.87
N ALA A 105 9.45 9.22 21.73
CA ALA A 105 10.86 9.39 21.41
C ALA A 105 11.52 10.60 22.09
N ASP A 106 10.79 11.39 22.89
CA ASP A 106 11.26 12.72 23.35
C ASP A 106 12.63 12.66 24.03
N PHE A 107 12.80 11.77 25.01
CA PHE A 107 14.08 11.62 25.72
C PHE A 107 15.19 11.14 24.78
N THR A 108 14.94 10.08 24.02
CA THR A 108 15.98 9.49 23.15
C THR A 108 16.34 10.40 21.98
N ALA A 109 15.40 11.18 21.48
CA ALA A 109 15.63 12.21 20.48
C ALA A 109 16.49 13.33 21.04
N HIS A 110 16.16 13.81 22.25
CA HIS A 110 16.94 14.83 22.94
C HIS A 110 18.40 14.42 23.13
N GLU A 111 18.64 13.23 23.68
CA GLU A 111 19.99 12.69 23.89
C GLU A 111 20.73 12.50 22.55
N LYS A 112 20.04 12.04 21.51
CA LYS A 112 20.65 11.77 20.20
C LYS A 112 21.01 13.05 19.43
N PHE A 113 20.19 14.08 19.53
CA PHE A 113 20.31 15.31 18.73
C PHE A 113 20.73 16.55 19.56
N GLY A 114 21.05 16.36 20.83
CA GLY A 114 21.54 17.41 21.72
C GLY A 114 20.53 18.53 21.94
N GLY A 115 19.24 18.22 21.93
CA GLY A 115 18.16 19.20 22.14
C GLY A 115 17.80 20.08 20.96
N ASN A 116 18.31 19.78 19.76
CA ASN A 116 18.03 20.53 18.53
C ASN A 116 16.89 19.91 17.70
N GLU A 117 16.32 18.80 18.15
CA GLU A 117 15.15 18.18 17.54
C GLU A 117 13.91 19.07 17.63
N ASP A 118 13.10 19.10 16.57
CA ASP A 118 11.76 19.67 16.66
C ASP A 118 10.86 18.72 17.46
N TYR A 119 10.53 19.08 18.69
CA TYR A 119 9.69 18.26 19.57
C TYR A 119 8.18 18.43 19.31
N ARG A 120 7.77 19.43 18.52
CA ARG A 120 6.34 19.79 18.36
C ARG A 120 5.57 18.67 17.67
N GLY A 121 4.55 18.16 18.35
CA GLY A 121 3.75 17.00 17.87
C GLY A 121 4.55 15.71 17.64
N GLY A 122 5.71 15.58 18.27
CA GLY A 122 6.66 14.49 18.03
C GLY A 122 7.57 14.68 16.82
N GLY A 123 7.53 15.85 16.16
CA GLY A 123 8.48 16.21 15.10
C GLY A 123 8.55 15.19 13.97
N HIS A 124 9.79 14.76 13.68
CA HIS A 124 10.12 13.74 12.69
C HIS A 124 9.78 12.31 13.13
N PHE A 125 9.48 12.08 14.40
CA PHE A 125 9.07 10.75 14.93
C PHE A 125 7.55 10.54 14.88
N SER A 126 6.81 11.54 14.41
CA SER A 126 5.37 11.52 14.37
C SER A 126 4.84 10.56 13.31
N ALA A 127 3.73 9.88 13.61
CA ALA A 127 2.95 9.13 12.63
C ALA A 127 2.38 10.03 11.50
N ARG A 128 2.55 11.36 11.56
CA ARG A 128 2.26 12.26 10.42
C ARG A 128 3.10 11.91 9.19
N LEU A 129 4.36 11.50 9.37
CA LEU A 129 5.28 11.23 8.28
C LEU A 129 4.87 10.01 7.44
N THR A 130 4.05 9.11 7.99
CA THR A 130 3.54 7.94 7.24
C THR A 130 2.60 8.33 6.11
N THR A 131 2.08 9.56 6.07
CA THR A 131 1.36 10.10 4.89
C THR A 131 2.22 9.97 3.63
N GLY A 132 3.52 10.27 3.73
CA GLY A 132 4.44 10.12 2.60
C GLY A 132 4.68 8.67 2.23
N LEU A 133 4.81 7.76 3.21
CA LEU A 133 4.94 6.33 2.96
C LEU A 133 3.70 5.75 2.27
N VAL A 134 2.50 6.17 2.67
CA VAL A 134 1.24 5.75 2.03
C VAL A 134 1.18 6.22 0.57
N ALA A 135 1.59 7.46 0.30
CA ALA A 135 1.66 7.99 -1.06
C ALA A 135 2.66 7.20 -1.93
N ALA A 136 3.85 6.91 -1.42
CA ALA A 136 4.85 6.12 -2.12
C ALA A 136 4.38 4.66 -2.32
N GLY A 137 3.71 4.07 -1.33
CA GLY A 137 3.14 2.74 -1.42
C GLY A 137 2.02 2.64 -2.45
N ALA A 138 1.18 3.67 -2.59
CA ALA A 138 0.16 3.71 -3.65
C ALA A 138 0.80 3.72 -5.06
N ILE A 139 1.92 4.43 -5.24
CA ILE A 139 2.72 4.36 -6.47
C ILE A 139 3.29 2.95 -6.66
N ALA A 140 3.89 2.36 -5.61
CA ALA A 140 4.45 1.00 -5.67
C ALA A 140 3.39 -0.07 -6.01
N LYS A 141 2.18 0.02 -5.45
CA LYS A 141 1.04 -0.86 -5.78
C LYS A 141 0.67 -0.78 -7.27
N LYS A 142 0.75 0.40 -7.90
CA LYS A 142 0.54 0.55 -9.35
C LYS A 142 1.62 -0.13 -10.19
N ILE A 143 2.81 -0.34 -9.65
CA ILE A 143 3.91 -1.04 -10.33
C ILE A 143 3.79 -2.57 -10.15
N LEU A 144 3.31 -3.03 -8.99
CA LEU A 144 3.19 -4.44 -8.62
C LEU A 144 1.99 -5.16 -9.25
N GLN A 145 1.87 -5.12 -10.58
CA GLN A 145 0.80 -5.79 -11.34
C GLN A 145 0.45 -7.19 -10.81
N GLN A 146 -0.84 -7.47 -10.72
CA GLN A 146 -1.41 -8.77 -10.30
C GLN A 146 -1.12 -9.20 -8.85
N ILE A 147 -0.45 -8.36 -8.04
CA ILE A 147 -0.25 -8.59 -6.61
C ILE A 147 -1.29 -7.83 -5.81
N THR A 148 -2.01 -8.56 -4.95
CA THR A 148 -2.95 -7.96 -3.99
C THR A 148 -2.29 -7.90 -2.62
N ILE A 149 -2.34 -6.74 -1.98
CA ILE A 149 -1.80 -6.53 -0.63
C ILE A 149 -2.94 -6.03 0.25
N THR A 150 -3.33 -6.85 1.23
CA THR A 150 -4.44 -6.55 2.14
C THR A 150 -3.96 -6.64 3.57
N ALA A 151 -4.16 -5.56 4.34
CA ALA A 151 -3.95 -5.61 5.78
C ALA A 151 -5.26 -5.40 6.53
N THR A 152 -5.44 -6.18 7.59
CA THR A 152 -6.66 -6.19 8.41
C THR A 152 -6.29 -6.13 9.88
N LEU A 153 -7.00 -5.31 10.65
CA LEU A 153 -6.91 -5.30 12.10
C LEU A 153 -7.65 -6.52 12.65
N THR A 154 -6.94 -7.43 13.32
CA THR A 154 -7.48 -8.70 13.80
C THR A 154 -7.80 -8.68 15.29
N GLU A 155 -7.12 -7.83 16.07
CA GLU A 155 -7.38 -7.68 17.51
C GLU A 155 -7.20 -6.23 17.97
N ILE A 156 -8.00 -5.80 18.96
CA ILE A 156 -7.81 -4.56 19.73
C ILE A 156 -7.79 -4.91 21.22
N GLY A 157 -6.75 -4.48 21.93
CA GLY A 157 -6.67 -4.65 23.39
C GLY A 157 -6.78 -6.10 23.88
N GLY A 158 -6.35 -7.06 23.04
CA GLY A 158 -6.43 -8.50 23.28
C GLY A 158 -7.81 -9.11 23.01
N ILE A 159 -8.68 -8.42 22.26
CA ILE A 159 -10.04 -8.88 21.90
C ILE A 159 -10.15 -8.91 20.38
N ARG A 160 -10.61 -10.04 19.82
CA ARG A 160 -10.81 -10.24 18.37
C ARG A 160 -12.01 -9.49 17.81
N ASP A 161 -13.06 -9.34 18.62
CA ASP A 161 -14.14 -8.42 18.31
C ASP A 161 -13.63 -6.98 18.41
N ILE A 162 -13.42 -6.37 17.25
CA ILE A 162 -12.82 -5.04 17.12
C ILE A 162 -13.67 -3.97 17.81
N GLU A 163 -14.99 -4.05 17.72
CA GLU A 163 -15.89 -3.09 18.34
C GLU A 163 -15.86 -3.21 19.86
N GLN A 164 -15.88 -4.44 20.37
CA GLN A 164 -15.80 -4.71 21.80
C GLN A 164 -14.44 -4.27 22.38
N GLY A 165 -13.33 -4.59 21.70
CA GLY A 165 -11.98 -4.17 22.08
C GLY A 165 -11.85 -2.66 22.15
N LEU A 166 -12.45 -1.96 21.18
CA LEU A 166 -12.47 -0.50 21.16
C LEU A 166 -13.36 0.09 22.26
N GLN A 167 -14.55 -0.48 22.48
CA GLN A 167 -15.46 -0.02 23.52
C GLN A 167 -14.82 -0.12 24.91
N LYS A 168 -14.08 -1.21 25.19
CA LYS A 168 -13.29 -1.35 26.41
C LYS A 168 -12.30 -0.20 26.63
N ALA A 169 -11.63 0.26 25.56
CA ALA A 169 -10.69 1.39 25.64
C ALA A 169 -11.43 2.71 25.93
N ILE A 170 -12.57 2.92 25.28
CA ILE A 170 -13.44 4.10 25.50
C ILE A 170 -13.93 4.15 26.95
N ASP A 171 -14.46 3.03 27.46
CA ASP A 171 -14.98 2.92 28.82
C ASP A 171 -13.87 3.14 29.86
N ALA A 172 -12.68 2.59 29.58
CA ALA A 172 -11.50 2.79 30.40
C ALA A 172 -10.90 4.20 30.30
N LYS A 173 -11.36 5.03 29.34
CA LYS A 173 -10.78 6.33 28.98
C LYS A 173 -9.26 6.26 28.80
N ASP A 174 -8.80 5.22 28.13
CA ASP A 174 -7.39 4.93 27.94
C ASP A 174 -7.11 4.41 26.53
N SER A 175 -5.82 4.30 26.21
CA SER A 175 -5.39 3.75 24.93
C SER A 175 -5.16 2.24 25.00
N VAL A 176 -5.31 1.58 23.86
CA VAL A 176 -5.02 0.16 23.66
C VAL A 176 -4.24 -0.05 22.37
N GLY A 177 -3.50 -1.15 22.31
CA GLY A 177 -2.82 -1.61 21.10
C GLY A 177 -3.71 -2.50 20.23
N GLY A 178 -3.11 -3.13 19.23
CA GLY A 178 -3.80 -4.09 18.37
C GLY A 178 -2.86 -4.98 17.58
N LEU A 179 -3.43 -6.01 16.95
CA LEU A 179 -2.75 -6.90 16.02
C LEU A 179 -3.26 -6.65 14.61
N ILE A 180 -2.34 -6.56 13.65
CA ILE A 180 -2.66 -6.42 12.23
C ILE A 180 -2.10 -7.63 11.50
N GLU A 181 -2.91 -8.25 10.66
CA GLU A 181 -2.45 -9.27 9.70
C GLU A 181 -2.37 -8.64 8.31
N CYS A 182 -1.28 -8.93 7.59
CA CYS A 182 -1.11 -8.57 6.20
C CYS A 182 -0.95 -9.84 5.37
N VAL A 183 -1.74 -9.93 4.31
CA VAL A 183 -1.71 -11.02 3.33
C VAL A 183 -1.37 -10.43 1.97
N VAL A 184 -0.42 -11.06 1.28
CA VAL A 184 -0.03 -10.73 -0.09
C VAL A 184 -0.28 -11.93 -0.97
N SER A 185 -1.16 -11.77 -1.96
CA SER A 185 -1.51 -12.80 -2.93
C SER A 185 -0.96 -12.48 -4.32
N GLY A 186 -0.64 -13.52 -5.09
CA GLY A 186 -0.06 -13.39 -6.43
C GLY A 186 1.44 -13.11 -6.42
N LEU A 187 2.11 -13.28 -5.27
CA LEU A 187 3.55 -13.07 -5.18
C LEU A 187 4.29 -14.19 -5.94
N PRO A 188 5.17 -13.88 -6.90
CA PRO A 188 5.83 -14.93 -7.65
C PRO A 188 6.91 -15.62 -6.81
N VAL A 189 7.25 -16.85 -7.18
CA VAL A 189 8.36 -17.60 -6.57
C VAL A 189 9.69 -16.88 -6.83
N GLY A 190 10.58 -16.85 -5.85
CA GLY A 190 11.97 -16.43 -6.04
C GLY A 190 12.25 -14.95 -5.78
N LEU A 191 11.51 -14.29 -4.88
CA LEU A 191 11.80 -12.93 -4.43
C LEU A 191 12.46 -12.93 -3.05
N GLY A 192 13.51 -12.12 -2.88
CA GLY A 192 14.30 -12.04 -1.67
C GLY A 192 15.64 -12.76 -1.79
N GLU A 193 16.54 -12.49 -0.87
CA GLU A 193 17.91 -13.02 -0.89
C GLU A 193 18.18 -13.94 0.31
N PRO A 194 19.17 -14.84 0.22
CA PRO A 194 19.68 -15.52 1.39
C PRO A 194 20.33 -14.53 2.39
N TYR A 195 20.20 -14.82 3.69
CA TYR A 195 20.87 -14.12 4.80
C TYR A 195 20.50 -12.63 4.98
N PHE A 196 21.19 -11.71 4.31
CA PHE A 196 21.21 -10.28 4.69
C PHE A 196 20.03 -9.48 4.16
N ASP A 197 19.43 -9.91 3.05
CA ASP A 197 18.26 -9.27 2.44
C ASP A 197 17.16 -10.30 2.17
N SER A 198 17.00 -11.22 3.12
CA SER A 198 15.83 -12.09 3.16
C SER A 198 14.56 -11.26 3.08
N LEU A 199 13.52 -11.81 2.46
CA LEU A 199 12.26 -11.11 2.33
C LEU A 199 11.68 -10.77 3.71
N GLU A 200 11.83 -11.66 4.71
CA GLU A 200 11.48 -11.36 6.10
C GLU A 200 12.31 -10.21 6.67
N SER A 201 13.61 -10.17 6.39
CA SER A 201 14.54 -9.16 6.93
C SER A 201 14.21 -7.77 6.41
N THR A 202 13.96 -7.65 5.11
CA THR A 202 13.61 -6.37 4.46
C THR A 202 12.20 -5.90 4.86
N LEU A 203 11.23 -6.82 4.93
CA LEU A 203 9.89 -6.53 5.46
C LEU A 203 9.98 -6.09 6.93
N ALA A 204 10.68 -6.83 7.79
CA ALA A 204 10.82 -6.49 9.20
C ALA A 204 11.48 -5.11 9.38
N HIS A 205 12.54 -4.81 8.64
CA HIS A 205 13.18 -3.49 8.67
C HIS A 205 12.18 -2.37 8.34
N MET A 206 11.41 -2.50 7.26
CA MET A 206 10.39 -1.50 6.92
C MET A 206 9.26 -1.44 7.96
N MET A 207 8.77 -2.58 8.44
CA MET A 207 7.66 -2.61 9.41
C MET A 207 8.05 -1.98 10.74
N PHE A 208 9.30 -2.15 11.21
CA PHE A 208 9.80 -1.46 12.39
C PHE A 208 10.01 0.06 12.19
N ALA A 209 10.01 0.55 10.95
CA ALA A 209 9.98 1.98 10.66
C ALA A 209 8.59 2.61 10.85
N ILE A 210 7.52 1.79 10.90
CA ILE A 210 6.17 2.27 11.21
C ILE A 210 6.07 2.59 12.71
N PRO A 211 5.70 3.83 13.10
CA PRO A 211 5.56 4.17 14.51
C PRO A 211 4.59 3.24 15.24
N ALA A 212 4.95 2.91 16.49
CA ALA A 212 4.23 2.00 17.39
C ALA A 212 4.29 0.49 17.06
N VAL A 213 4.95 0.05 15.98
CA VAL A 213 5.23 -1.38 15.80
C VAL A 213 6.24 -1.86 16.85
N LYS A 214 5.93 -2.98 17.52
CA LYS A 214 6.77 -3.59 18.56
C LYS A 214 7.12 -5.06 18.30
N GLY A 215 6.51 -5.69 17.31
CA GLY A 215 6.81 -7.06 16.90
C GLY A 215 6.27 -7.34 15.50
N ILE A 216 6.90 -8.30 14.84
CA ILE A 216 6.51 -8.88 13.55
C ILE A 216 6.70 -10.39 13.63
N GLU A 217 5.79 -11.15 13.01
CA GLU A 217 5.91 -12.59 12.83
C GLU A 217 5.38 -13.02 11.46
N PHE A 218 5.91 -14.10 10.89
CA PHE A 218 5.57 -14.60 9.56
C PHE A 218 4.93 -16.00 9.65
N GLY A 219 3.93 -16.28 8.83
CA GLY A 219 3.26 -17.58 8.77
C GLY A 219 2.63 -17.98 10.10
N SER A 220 3.08 -19.10 10.68
CA SER A 220 2.69 -19.57 12.01
C SER A 220 3.32 -18.75 13.15
N GLY A 221 4.35 -17.97 12.87
CA GLY A 221 4.95 -17.00 13.78
C GLY A 221 5.49 -17.63 15.06
N PHE A 222 5.21 -17.02 16.21
CA PHE A 222 5.64 -17.55 17.50
C PHE A 222 5.02 -18.92 17.83
N ALA A 223 3.91 -19.32 17.21
CA ALA A 223 3.31 -20.64 17.41
C ALA A 223 4.21 -21.77 16.87
N ALA A 224 5.08 -21.49 15.89
CA ALA A 224 6.03 -22.45 15.32
C ALA A 224 6.93 -23.09 16.39
N ALA A 225 7.31 -22.32 17.43
CA ALA A 225 8.22 -22.76 18.47
C ALA A 225 7.67 -23.92 19.32
N ALA A 226 6.36 -24.16 19.29
CA ALA A 226 5.68 -25.23 20.00
C ALA A 226 5.30 -26.43 19.11
N MET A 227 5.62 -26.39 17.80
CA MET A 227 5.22 -27.41 16.83
C MET A 227 6.33 -28.44 16.59
N PHE A 228 5.95 -29.70 16.34
CA PHE A 228 6.89 -30.67 15.77
C PHE A 228 7.11 -30.39 14.28
N GLY A 229 8.30 -30.73 13.76
CA GLY A 229 8.62 -30.51 12.34
C GLY A 229 7.63 -31.15 11.37
N THR A 230 7.11 -32.34 11.68
CA THR A 230 6.08 -33.00 10.85
C THR A 230 4.72 -32.30 10.86
N GLN A 231 4.47 -31.42 11.83
CA GLN A 231 3.27 -30.60 11.90
C GLN A 231 3.48 -29.24 11.22
N HIS A 232 4.70 -28.70 11.29
CA HIS A 232 5.03 -27.37 10.77
C HIS A 232 5.42 -27.38 9.29
N ASN A 233 6.09 -28.43 8.82
CA ASN A 233 6.62 -28.46 7.45
C ASN A 233 5.48 -28.46 6.43
N ASP A 234 5.48 -27.47 5.55
CA ASP A 234 4.50 -27.34 4.47
C ASP A 234 4.85 -28.29 3.31
N ALA A 235 4.04 -29.32 3.09
CA ALA A 235 4.22 -30.27 1.99
C ALA A 235 3.89 -29.62 0.64
N ILE A 236 4.76 -29.79 -0.36
CA ILE A 236 4.55 -29.28 -1.73
C ILE A 236 3.66 -30.27 -2.51
N GLU A 237 2.56 -29.78 -3.06
CA GLU A 237 1.53 -30.57 -3.75
C GLU A 237 1.78 -30.72 -5.24
N ASP A 238 2.39 -29.71 -5.88
CA ASP A 238 2.59 -29.70 -7.34
C ASP A 238 3.83 -28.89 -7.77
N LEU A 239 4.10 -28.87 -9.08
CA LEU A 239 5.26 -28.20 -9.68
C LEU A 239 5.19 -26.67 -9.63
N SER A 240 4.05 -26.06 -9.27
CA SER A 240 3.96 -24.62 -9.06
C SER A 240 4.55 -24.17 -7.73
N GLY A 241 4.80 -25.11 -6.81
CA GLY A 241 5.22 -24.83 -5.44
C GLY A 241 4.07 -24.66 -4.45
N LYS A 242 2.82 -24.91 -4.88
CA LYS A 242 1.65 -24.89 -3.99
C LYS A 242 1.85 -25.85 -2.82
N THR A 243 1.55 -25.41 -1.61
CA THR A 243 1.66 -26.23 -0.40
C THR A 243 0.33 -26.59 0.24
N THR A 244 0.26 -27.73 0.94
CA THR A 244 -0.95 -28.19 1.65
C THR A 244 -1.32 -27.28 2.82
N THR A 245 -0.32 -26.74 3.51
CA THR A 245 -0.43 -25.75 4.58
C THR A 245 0.47 -24.56 4.24
N ASN A 246 0.33 -23.44 4.97
CA ASN A 246 1.18 -22.26 4.77
C ASN A 246 1.74 -21.75 6.11
N HIS A 247 2.32 -22.66 6.89
CA HIS A 247 2.96 -22.33 8.16
C HIS A 247 4.21 -21.47 7.99
N ALA A 248 4.89 -21.55 6.85
CA ALA A 248 5.99 -20.68 6.46
C ALA A 248 5.53 -19.26 6.10
N GLY A 249 4.25 -19.05 5.80
CA GLY A 249 3.71 -17.74 5.43
C GLY A 249 4.28 -17.20 4.13
N GLY A 250 4.42 -18.06 3.13
CA GLY A 250 4.87 -17.71 1.79
C GLY A 250 6.38 -17.50 1.62
N ILE A 251 7.18 -17.64 2.69
CA ILE A 251 8.64 -17.44 2.63
C ILE A 251 9.37 -18.66 3.19
N VAL A 252 10.32 -19.21 2.42
CA VAL A 252 11.18 -20.30 2.86
C VAL A 252 12.62 -19.96 2.51
N GLY A 253 13.53 -20.02 3.49
CA GLY A 253 14.95 -19.72 3.27
C GLY A 253 15.23 -18.27 2.88
N GLY A 254 14.34 -17.34 3.22
CA GLY A 254 14.47 -15.93 2.84
C GLY A 254 13.82 -15.54 1.52
N ILE A 255 13.19 -16.50 0.83
CA ILE A 255 12.73 -16.38 -0.55
C ILE A 255 11.24 -16.70 -0.65
N SER A 256 10.48 -15.92 -1.43
CA SER A 256 9.07 -16.20 -1.68
C SER A 256 8.88 -17.57 -2.38
N ASN A 257 7.94 -18.37 -1.88
CA ASN A 257 7.68 -19.72 -2.38
C ASN A 257 6.46 -19.83 -3.32
N GLY A 258 5.81 -18.71 -3.65
CA GLY A 258 4.65 -18.65 -4.54
C GLY A 258 3.28 -18.79 -3.87
N ASN A 259 3.24 -19.21 -2.59
CA ASN A 259 2.03 -19.17 -1.77
C ASN A 259 1.85 -17.78 -1.19
N ASP A 260 0.67 -17.51 -0.62
CA ASP A 260 0.37 -16.21 0.00
C ASP A 260 1.45 -15.86 1.06
N LEU A 261 2.00 -14.65 0.95
CA LEU A 261 2.86 -14.12 2.00
C LEU A 261 1.97 -13.63 3.14
N VAL A 262 2.17 -14.17 4.34
CA VAL A 262 1.37 -13.84 5.53
C VAL A 262 2.27 -13.40 6.66
N PHE A 263 2.02 -12.21 7.21
CA PHE A 263 2.71 -11.75 8.41
C PHE A 263 1.78 -10.93 9.31
N ARG A 264 2.11 -10.88 10.60
CA ARG A 264 1.35 -10.14 11.61
C ARG A 264 2.24 -9.15 12.35
N LEU A 265 1.67 -8.01 12.73
CA LEU A 265 2.32 -6.94 13.47
C LEU A 265 1.65 -6.68 14.80
N ALA A 266 2.46 -6.47 15.83
CA ALA A 266 2.01 -5.98 17.13
C ALA A 266 2.16 -4.46 17.21
N ILE A 267 1.05 -3.75 17.33
CA ILE A 267 1.00 -2.29 17.51
C ILE A 267 0.77 -1.99 18.99
N LYS A 268 1.68 -1.24 19.61
CA LYS A 268 1.54 -0.83 21.02
C LYS A 268 0.42 0.21 21.21
N PRO A 269 -0.11 0.38 22.44
CA PRO A 269 -1.03 1.46 22.75
C PRO A 269 -0.47 2.86 22.44
N THR A 270 -1.37 3.80 22.12
CA THR A 270 -1.02 5.21 21.89
C THR A 270 -0.41 5.83 23.15
N SER A 271 0.83 6.28 23.09
CA SER A 271 1.53 6.79 24.27
C SER A 271 0.96 8.10 24.85
N SER A 272 0.28 8.90 24.02
CA SER A 272 -0.45 10.10 24.47
C SER A 272 -1.85 9.73 24.96
N THR A 273 -1.96 9.45 26.26
CA THR A 273 -3.24 9.17 26.96
C THR A 273 -3.67 10.36 27.82
N PRO A 274 -4.98 10.64 27.95
CA PRO A 274 -5.48 11.67 28.86
C PRO A 274 -5.33 11.30 30.35
N LYS A 275 -5.07 10.02 30.67
CA LYS A 275 -4.82 9.61 32.04
C LYS A 275 -3.53 10.19 32.59
N VAL A 276 -3.52 10.43 33.90
CA VAL A 276 -2.32 10.85 34.62
C VAL A 276 -1.30 9.71 34.61
N GLN A 277 -0.08 10.06 34.25
CA GLN A 277 1.11 9.22 34.27
C GLN A 277 2.16 9.91 35.14
N ASN A 278 3.17 9.16 35.57
CA ASN A 278 4.34 9.74 36.25
C ASN A 278 5.48 9.82 35.25
N SER A 279 6.12 10.98 35.14
CA SER A 279 7.32 11.14 34.31
C SER A 279 8.35 12.05 34.99
N LEU A 280 9.59 11.96 34.53
CA LEU A 280 10.65 12.86 34.94
C LEU A 280 10.34 14.27 34.42
N ASN A 281 10.38 15.26 35.31
CA ASN A 281 10.55 16.65 34.91
C ASN A 281 12.06 16.93 34.90
N TRP A 282 12.67 17.01 33.72
CA TRP A 282 14.12 17.17 33.61
C TRP A 282 14.62 18.56 33.99
N GLN A 283 13.72 19.54 34.21
CA GLN A 283 14.09 20.87 34.68
C GLN A 283 14.23 20.89 36.20
N THR A 284 13.37 20.14 36.90
CA THR A 284 13.40 20.04 38.38
C THR A 284 14.23 18.86 38.85
N GLY A 285 14.43 17.85 38.00
CA GLY A 285 15.09 16.58 38.32
C GLY A 285 14.19 15.58 39.06
N ASN A 286 12.89 15.88 39.23
CA ASN A 286 11.98 15.08 40.04
C ASN A 286 10.95 14.31 39.20
N MET A 287 10.41 13.24 39.75
CA MET A 287 9.22 12.58 39.21
C MET A 287 7.98 13.38 39.56
N GLU A 288 7.16 13.70 38.55
CA GLU A 288 5.98 14.55 38.68
C GLU A 288 4.80 13.97 37.87
N ASP A 289 3.58 14.32 38.27
CA ASP A 289 2.36 13.96 37.56
C ASP A 289 2.32 14.65 36.19
N PHE A 290 2.08 13.86 35.15
CA PHE A 290 2.04 14.28 33.77
C PHE A 290 0.80 13.73 33.06
N SER A 291 0.07 14.59 32.38
CA SER A 291 -1.08 14.20 31.54
C SER A 291 -1.11 15.08 30.31
N ILE A 292 -1.37 14.46 29.16
CA ILE A 292 -1.55 15.19 27.90
C ILE A 292 -3.04 15.32 27.64
N LYS A 293 -3.52 16.56 27.69
CA LYS A 293 -4.86 16.90 27.23
C LYS A 293 -4.78 17.13 25.72
N GLY A 294 -5.59 16.41 24.93
CA GLY A 294 -5.51 16.55 23.49
C GLY A 294 -6.35 15.55 22.70
N ARG A 295 -6.32 15.73 21.38
CA ARG A 295 -7.05 14.94 20.38
C ARG A 295 -6.19 13.76 19.91
N HIS A 296 -5.99 12.77 20.76
CA HIS A 296 -5.16 11.60 20.47
C HIS A 296 -6.00 10.38 20.10
N ASP A 297 -5.43 9.50 19.27
CA ASP A 297 -6.04 8.19 18.97
C ASP A 297 -6.10 7.35 20.26
N LEU A 298 -7.24 6.72 20.57
CA LEU A 298 -7.32 5.69 21.60
C LEU A 298 -6.69 4.38 21.13
N CYS A 299 -6.68 4.14 19.82
CA CYS A 299 -6.01 3.00 19.21
C CYS A 299 -5.42 3.40 17.85
N VAL A 300 -4.11 3.67 17.80
CA VAL A 300 -3.42 3.97 16.53
C VAL A 300 -3.47 2.82 15.53
N ALA A 301 -3.68 1.58 16.00
CA ALA A 301 -3.78 0.41 15.15
C ALA A 301 -4.96 0.47 14.17
N LEU A 302 -6.01 1.27 14.46
CA LEU A 302 -7.15 1.49 13.55
C LEU A 302 -6.74 2.07 12.18
N ARG A 303 -5.64 2.82 12.13
CA ARG A 303 -5.19 3.54 10.93
C ARG A 303 -3.95 2.91 10.29
N ALA A 304 -3.35 1.94 10.96
CA ALA A 304 -2.13 1.30 10.52
C ALA A 304 -2.28 0.33 9.33
N PRO A 305 -3.43 -0.34 9.05
CA PRO A 305 -3.51 -1.31 7.96
C PRO A 305 -3.05 -0.77 6.60
N VAL A 306 -3.54 0.39 6.17
CA VAL A 306 -3.09 0.98 4.89
C VAL A 306 -1.62 1.39 4.88
N ILE A 307 -1.06 1.73 6.05
CA ILE A 307 0.37 2.02 6.19
C ILE A 307 1.19 0.73 6.02
N VAL A 308 0.72 -0.38 6.59
CA VAL A 308 1.33 -1.71 6.43
C VAL A 308 1.29 -2.13 4.97
N GLU A 309 0.13 -2.03 4.31
CA GLU A 309 0.02 -2.35 2.88
C GLU A 309 0.97 -1.53 2.02
N ALA A 310 1.03 -0.22 2.28
CA ALA A 310 1.92 0.69 1.56
C ALA A 310 3.39 0.30 1.77
N CYS A 311 3.81 0.09 3.01
CA CYS A 311 5.17 -0.31 3.35
C CYS A 311 5.54 -1.67 2.75
N THR A 312 4.62 -2.63 2.72
CA THR A 312 4.80 -3.92 2.04
C THR A 312 4.99 -3.70 0.55
N ALA A 313 4.17 -2.87 -0.09
CA ALA A 313 4.31 -2.56 -1.52
C ALA A 313 5.69 -1.94 -1.83
N LEU A 314 6.20 -1.07 -0.97
CA LEU A 314 7.55 -0.49 -1.14
C LEU A 314 8.64 -1.57 -1.17
N VAL A 315 8.60 -2.51 -0.22
CA VAL A 315 9.57 -3.61 -0.15
C VAL A 315 9.46 -4.50 -1.39
N LEU A 316 8.24 -4.90 -1.76
CA LEU A 316 8.04 -5.80 -2.90
C LEU A 316 8.39 -5.14 -4.23
N ALA A 317 8.12 -3.84 -4.41
CA ALA A 317 8.52 -3.12 -5.62
C ALA A 317 10.05 -3.08 -5.75
N ASP A 318 10.76 -2.79 -4.65
CA ASP A 318 12.23 -2.81 -4.65
C ASP A 318 12.78 -4.23 -4.96
N SER A 319 12.25 -5.27 -4.31
CA SER A 319 12.65 -6.66 -4.55
C SER A 319 12.39 -7.10 -5.99
N MET A 320 11.22 -6.78 -6.55
CA MET A 320 10.91 -7.09 -7.95
C MET A 320 11.83 -6.37 -8.93
N MET A 321 12.23 -5.13 -8.62
CA MET A 321 13.18 -4.38 -9.43
C MET A 321 14.60 -4.93 -9.33
N LEU A 322 15.03 -5.36 -8.14
CA LEU A 322 16.34 -6.02 -7.94
C LEU A 322 16.45 -7.31 -8.77
N GLU A 323 15.35 -8.07 -8.85
CA GLU A 323 15.23 -9.28 -9.65
C GLU A 323 14.97 -9.02 -11.16
N ASN A 324 15.02 -7.75 -11.60
CA ASN A 324 14.73 -7.34 -12.99
C ASN A 324 13.35 -7.80 -13.51
N ARG A 325 12.37 -8.02 -12.62
CA ARG A 325 11.00 -8.39 -12.99
C ARG A 325 10.14 -7.18 -13.36
N ILE A 326 10.58 -5.99 -12.97
CA ILE A 326 10.01 -4.71 -13.39
C ILE A 326 11.04 -3.99 -14.27
N PRO A 327 10.73 -3.68 -15.53
CA PRO A 327 11.65 -2.97 -16.40
C PRO A 327 11.79 -1.51 -15.99
N ARG A 328 12.95 -0.90 -16.30
CA ARG A 328 13.22 0.52 -16.03
C ARG A 328 12.28 1.46 -16.79
N VAL A 329 11.84 1.04 -17.98
CA VAL A 329 10.85 1.75 -18.80
C VAL A 329 9.68 0.81 -18.96
N LEU A 330 8.51 1.25 -18.50
CA LEU A 330 7.29 0.48 -18.59
C LEU A 330 6.76 0.53 -20.03
N PRO A 331 6.26 -0.58 -20.58
CA PRO A 331 5.70 -0.62 -21.93
C PRO A 331 4.51 0.32 -22.09
N ALA A 332 4.23 0.73 -23.33
CA ALA A 332 3.01 1.46 -23.64
C ALA A 332 1.79 0.61 -23.24
N GLY A 333 0.86 1.19 -22.49
CA GLY A 333 -0.30 0.45 -21.96
C GLY A 333 -0.07 -0.26 -20.63
N PHE A 334 1.09 -0.10 -19.98
CA PHE A 334 1.31 -0.58 -18.60
C PHE A 334 0.28 0.05 -17.65
N SER A 335 -0.76 -0.72 -17.32
CA SER A 335 -1.89 -0.34 -16.49
C SER A 335 -2.32 -1.54 -15.65
N ASN A 336 -2.74 -1.31 -14.41
CA ASN A 336 -3.43 -2.31 -13.60
C ASN A 336 -4.92 -2.43 -13.96
N GLU A 337 -5.40 -1.57 -14.87
CA GLU A 337 -6.80 -1.57 -15.28
C GLU A 337 -7.02 -2.64 -16.34
N ILE A 338 -7.73 -3.71 -15.96
CA ILE A 338 -8.24 -4.68 -16.92
C ILE A 338 -9.21 -3.98 -17.87
N ILE A 339 -9.02 -4.18 -19.16
CA ILE A 339 -9.94 -3.71 -20.18
C ILE A 339 -10.74 -4.89 -20.72
N TYR A 340 -11.91 -4.59 -21.27
CA TYR A 340 -12.87 -5.56 -21.74
C TYR A 340 -13.18 -5.31 -23.20
N HIS A 341 -13.28 -6.38 -23.98
CA HIS A 341 -13.77 -6.32 -25.34
C HIS A 341 -14.95 -7.29 -25.51
N ILE A 342 -16.03 -6.83 -26.12
CA ILE A 342 -17.20 -7.67 -26.38
C ILE A 342 -17.15 -8.12 -27.84
N THR A 343 -17.22 -9.42 -28.05
CA THR A 343 -17.21 -10.04 -29.37
C THR A 343 -18.21 -11.18 -29.45
N THR A 344 -18.35 -11.81 -30.62
CA THR A 344 -19.21 -12.99 -30.78
C THR A 344 -18.44 -14.28 -30.46
N THR A 345 -19.15 -15.32 -30.01
CA THR A 345 -18.55 -16.64 -29.74
C THR A 345 -17.83 -17.21 -30.97
N ASN A 346 -18.35 -16.94 -32.18
CA ASN A 346 -17.72 -17.41 -33.42
C ASN A 346 -16.43 -16.65 -33.74
N ALA A 347 -16.42 -15.32 -33.56
CA ALA A 347 -15.21 -14.53 -33.76
C ALA A 347 -14.11 -14.92 -32.77
N TRP A 348 -14.48 -15.19 -31.51
CA TRP A 348 -13.53 -15.67 -30.51
C TRP A 348 -12.95 -17.05 -30.85
N LYS A 349 -13.79 -18.02 -31.25
CA LYS A 349 -13.29 -19.33 -31.70
C LYS A 349 -12.31 -19.21 -32.87
N SER A 350 -12.62 -18.36 -33.85
CA SER A 350 -11.72 -18.12 -34.99
C SER A 350 -10.40 -17.49 -34.55
N ALA A 351 -10.41 -16.60 -33.56
CA ALA A 351 -9.19 -16.00 -33.02
C ALA A 351 -8.30 -17.04 -32.33
N GLN A 352 -8.89 -17.98 -31.59
CA GLN A 352 -8.15 -19.09 -30.96
C GLN A 352 -7.46 -19.99 -31.99
N GLU A 353 -8.10 -20.22 -33.14
CA GLU A 353 -7.51 -20.98 -34.25
C GLU A 353 -6.39 -20.20 -34.96
N LYS A 354 -6.54 -18.87 -35.11
CA LYS A 354 -5.57 -17.99 -35.80
C LYS A 354 -4.36 -17.60 -34.94
N GLY A 355 -4.50 -17.64 -33.61
CA GLY A 355 -3.45 -17.21 -32.68
C GLY A 355 -3.49 -15.73 -32.30
N TYR A 356 -4.49 -14.97 -32.76
CA TYR A 356 -4.74 -13.57 -32.38
C TYR A 356 -6.19 -13.19 -32.64
N TYR A 357 -6.68 -12.18 -31.93
CA TYR A 357 -8.02 -11.61 -32.12
C TYR A 357 -7.95 -10.31 -32.95
N GLU A 358 -8.87 -10.21 -33.91
CA GLU A 358 -9.05 -9.05 -34.78
C GLU A 358 -10.54 -8.71 -34.84
N ALA A 359 -10.88 -7.43 -34.67
CA ALA A 359 -12.25 -6.93 -34.79
C ALA A 359 -12.45 -6.19 -36.11
N ASP A 360 -13.68 -6.17 -36.63
CA ASP A 360 -14.07 -5.40 -37.81
C ASP A 360 -13.71 -3.90 -37.69
N SER A 361 -13.74 -3.36 -36.46
CA SER A 361 -13.39 -1.96 -36.19
C SER A 361 -11.91 -1.67 -36.50
N LEU A 362 -11.01 -2.66 -36.38
CA LEU A 362 -9.60 -2.46 -36.71
C LEU A 362 -9.41 -2.12 -38.19
N ALA A 363 -10.12 -2.83 -39.07
CA ALA A 363 -10.09 -2.58 -40.51
C ALA A 363 -10.81 -1.28 -40.92
N LYS A 364 -11.87 -0.89 -40.20
CA LYS A 364 -12.72 0.27 -40.52
C LYS A 364 -12.21 1.59 -39.93
N GLU A 365 -11.68 1.54 -38.71
CA GLU A 365 -11.39 2.70 -37.87
C GLU A 365 -9.92 2.76 -37.43
N GLY A 366 -9.17 1.66 -37.59
CA GLY A 366 -7.74 1.59 -37.26
C GLY A 366 -7.45 1.13 -35.83
N PHE A 367 -8.47 0.76 -35.05
CA PHE A 367 -8.33 0.26 -33.68
C PHE A 367 -9.50 -0.63 -33.24
N ILE A 368 -9.28 -1.40 -32.16
CA ILE A 368 -10.30 -2.23 -31.50
C ILE A 368 -10.87 -1.47 -30.31
N HIS A 369 -12.19 -1.30 -30.25
CA HIS A 369 -12.87 -0.70 -29.09
C HIS A 369 -12.83 -1.62 -27.88
N CYS A 370 -12.41 -1.07 -26.75
CA CYS A 370 -12.50 -1.73 -25.46
C CYS A 370 -13.26 -0.81 -24.49
N SER A 371 -13.58 -1.39 -23.33
CA SER A 371 -14.26 -0.72 -22.23
C SER A 371 -13.49 -1.00 -20.94
N ASN A 372 -13.47 -0.07 -19.99
CA ASN A 372 -13.12 -0.41 -18.60
C ASN A 372 -14.31 -1.06 -17.89
N ALA A 373 -14.11 -1.53 -16.66
CA ALA A 373 -15.14 -2.25 -15.89
C ALA A 373 -16.45 -1.46 -15.77
N SER A 374 -16.37 -0.15 -15.50
CA SER A 374 -17.55 0.72 -15.37
C SER A 374 -18.28 1.01 -16.68
N GLN A 375 -17.63 0.76 -17.82
CA GLN A 375 -18.17 1.05 -19.16
C GLN A 375 -18.82 -0.18 -19.82
N VAL A 376 -18.59 -1.39 -19.30
CA VAL A 376 -19.04 -2.64 -19.96
C VAL A 376 -20.55 -2.68 -20.13
N ASP A 377 -21.31 -2.38 -19.07
CA ASP A 377 -22.77 -2.49 -19.09
C ASP A 377 -23.39 -1.48 -20.07
N ASP A 378 -22.95 -0.22 -20.01
CA ASP A 378 -23.34 0.82 -20.99
C ASP A 378 -22.99 0.43 -22.43
N THR A 379 -21.85 -0.26 -22.64
CA THR A 379 -21.42 -0.71 -23.98
C THR A 379 -22.33 -1.82 -24.50
N LEU A 380 -22.67 -2.79 -23.64
CA LEU A 380 -23.60 -3.87 -23.98
C LEU A 380 -24.98 -3.33 -24.35
N GLU A 381 -25.52 -2.42 -23.54
CA GLU A 381 -26.84 -1.83 -23.77
C GLU A 381 -26.90 -1.00 -25.05
N ARG A 382 -25.84 -0.27 -25.40
CA ARG A 382 -25.86 0.63 -26.57
C ARG A 382 -25.58 -0.06 -27.88
N PHE A 383 -24.65 -1.02 -27.90
CA PHE A 383 -24.12 -1.57 -29.16
C PHE A 383 -24.47 -3.04 -29.39
N PHE A 384 -24.84 -3.77 -28.34
CA PHE A 384 -25.07 -5.22 -28.40
C PHE A 384 -26.46 -5.64 -27.90
N ALA A 385 -27.38 -4.69 -27.71
CA ALA A 385 -28.73 -4.97 -27.23
C ALA A 385 -29.44 -6.02 -28.08
N GLY A 386 -29.97 -7.06 -27.41
CA GLY A 386 -30.72 -8.14 -28.04
C GLY A 386 -29.88 -9.15 -28.82
N GLN A 387 -28.54 -9.01 -28.83
CA GLN A 387 -27.65 -10.01 -29.41
C GLN A 387 -27.40 -11.14 -28.40
N THR A 388 -27.23 -12.36 -28.92
CA THR A 388 -26.89 -13.56 -28.13
C THR A 388 -25.59 -14.17 -28.65
N ASN A 389 -25.00 -15.10 -27.90
CA ASN A 389 -23.70 -15.71 -28.23
C ASN A 389 -22.58 -14.67 -28.24
N LEU A 390 -22.56 -13.82 -27.21
CA LEU A 390 -21.51 -12.86 -26.97
C LEU A 390 -20.48 -13.42 -26.00
N VAL A 391 -19.25 -12.94 -26.13
CA VAL A 391 -18.13 -13.24 -25.25
C VAL A 391 -17.51 -11.92 -24.83
N LYS A 392 -17.34 -11.74 -23.53
CA LYS A 392 -16.54 -10.68 -22.94
C LYS A 392 -15.12 -11.20 -22.75
N LEU A 393 -14.20 -10.68 -23.56
CA LEU A 393 -12.77 -10.89 -23.38
C LEU A 393 -12.29 -9.97 -22.26
N VAL A 394 -11.65 -10.57 -21.27
CA VAL A 394 -10.98 -9.89 -20.16
C VAL A 394 -9.51 -9.79 -20.55
N ILE A 395 -9.05 -8.57 -20.80
CA ILE A 395 -7.74 -8.31 -21.40
C ILE A 395 -6.85 -7.63 -20.35
N ASP A 396 -5.66 -8.16 -20.16
CA ASP A 396 -4.57 -7.56 -19.40
C ASP A 396 -3.73 -6.67 -20.33
N PRO A 397 -3.82 -5.32 -20.21
CA PRO A 397 -3.09 -4.43 -21.09
C PRO A 397 -1.57 -4.57 -21.01
N SER A 398 -1.03 -5.07 -19.90
CA SER A 398 0.41 -5.24 -19.72
C SER A 398 1.02 -6.28 -20.68
N LYS A 399 0.17 -7.17 -21.20
CA LYS A 399 0.54 -8.23 -22.13
C LYS A 399 0.25 -7.87 -23.59
N LEU A 400 -0.36 -6.71 -23.85
CA LEU A 400 -0.64 -6.29 -25.22
C LEU A 400 0.66 -6.02 -25.97
N THR A 401 0.77 -6.59 -27.16
CA THR A 401 1.86 -6.31 -28.10
C THR A 401 1.67 -5.00 -28.87
N ASN A 402 0.43 -4.51 -28.95
CA ASN A 402 0.04 -3.30 -29.66
C ASN A 402 -0.33 -2.16 -28.70
N GLU A 403 -0.24 -0.92 -29.19
CA GLU A 403 -0.45 0.27 -28.39
C GLU A 403 -1.91 0.41 -27.91
N LEU A 404 -2.09 0.66 -26.61
CA LEU A 404 -3.37 1.02 -26.00
C LEU A 404 -3.44 2.54 -25.79
N LYS A 405 -4.49 3.19 -26.30
CA LYS A 405 -4.79 4.61 -26.03
C LYS A 405 -6.15 4.78 -25.42
N TYR A 406 -6.31 5.81 -24.61
CA TYR A 406 -7.60 6.22 -24.07
C TYR A 406 -8.01 7.51 -24.78
N GLU A 407 -9.10 7.46 -25.54
CA GLU A 407 -9.58 8.60 -26.32
C GLU A 407 -10.96 9.04 -25.85
N VAL A 408 -11.15 10.36 -25.72
CA VAL A 408 -12.40 10.95 -25.24
C VAL A 408 -13.46 10.85 -26.33
N ALA A 409 -14.55 10.13 -26.04
CA ALA A 409 -15.72 10.12 -26.90
C ALA A 409 -16.37 11.52 -26.88
N PRO A 410 -16.46 12.24 -28.02
CA PRO A 410 -16.91 13.63 -28.07
C PRO A 410 -18.31 13.86 -27.48
N SER A 411 -19.16 12.84 -27.50
CA SER A 411 -20.54 12.88 -27.00
C SER A 411 -20.68 12.58 -25.51
N LEU A 412 -19.66 12.02 -24.86
CA LEU A 412 -19.76 11.49 -23.49
C LEU A 412 -18.78 12.13 -22.52
N ASN A 413 -17.76 12.86 -23.01
CA ASN A 413 -16.69 13.41 -22.18
C ASN A 413 -16.03 12.36 -21.26
N ILE A 414 -16.04 11.10 -21.71
CA ILE A 414 -15.47 9.92 -21.05
C ILE A 414 -14.50 9.29 -22.04
N ALA A 415 -13.32 8.88 -21.54
CA ALA A 415 -12.30 8.23 -22.35
C ALA A 415 -12.54 6.72 -22.45
N PHE A 416 -12.50 6.18 -23.67
CA PHE A 416 -12.60 4.74 -23.94
C PHE A 416 -11.23 4.19 -24.33
N PRO A 417 -10.87 2.99 -23.85
CA PRO A 417 -9.66 2.31 -24.27
C PRO A 417 -9.78 1.77 -25.71
N HIS A 418 -8.74 1.97 -26.51
CA HIS A 418 -8.63 1.53 -27.91
C HIS A 418 -7.29 0.84 -28.14
N VAL A 419 -7.31 -0.38 -28.68
CA VAL A 419 -6.10 -1.13 -29.06
C VAL A 419 -5.78 -0.90 -30.53
N TYR A 420 -4.63 -0.30 -30.84
CA TYR A 420 -4.20 0.02 -32.21
C TYR A 420 -3.44 -1.15 -32.84
N GLY A 421 -4.17 -2.23 -33.09
CA GLY A 421 -3.65 -3.45 -33.68
C GLY A 421 -4.48 -4.67 -33.27
N VAL A 422 -3.99 -5.85 -33.60
CA VAL A 422 -4.60 -7.11 -33.15
C VAL A 422 -4.37 -7.32 -31.66
N ILE A 423 -5.28 -8.03 -30.99
CA ILE A 423 -5.10 -8.47 -29.60
C ILE A 423 -4.46 -9.86 -29.62
N ASN A 424 -3.24 -9.98 -29.11
CA ASN A 424 -2.56 -11.26 -28.93
C ASN A 424 -3.26 -12.10 -27.84
N LEU A 425 -3.36 -13.42 -28.03
CA LEU A 425 -4.20 -14.28 -27.18
C LEU A 425 -3.73 -14.36 -25.72
N ASP A 426 -2.42 -14.26 -25.48
CA ASP A 426 -1.84 -14.25 -24.13
C ASP A 426 -2.21 -12.99 -23.33
N ALA A 427 -2.65 -11.91 -23.99
CA ALA A 427 -3.25 -10.76 -23.33
C ALA A 427 -4.69 -11.00 -22.87
N VAL A 428 -5.40 -11.99 -23.43
CA VAL A 428 -6.74 -12.38 -22.99
C VAL A 428 -6.62 -13.35 -21.82
N ILE A 429 -6.78 -12.84 -20.60
CA ILE A 429 -6.61 -13.63 -19.36
C ILE A 429 -7.85 -14.45 -18.99
N GLU A 430 -9.02 -14.04 -19.48
CA GLU A 430 -10.28 -14.76 -19.29
C GLU A 430 -11.25 -14.42 -20.45
N ALA A 431 -12.11 -15.38 -20.82
CA ALA A 431 -13.18 -15.18 -21.80
C ALA A 431 -14.50 -15.66 -21.21
N ILE A 432 -15.43 -14.73 -20.99
CA ILE A 432 -16.69 -14.97 -20.28
C ILE A 432 -17.84 -14.95 -21.28
N ASN A 433 -18.62 -16.03 -21.37
CA ASN A 433 -19.86 -16.03 -22.17
C ASN A 433 -20.91 -15.13 -21.50
N LEU A 434 -21.55 -14.26 -22.29
CA LEU A 434 -22.57 -13.32 -21.83
C LEU A 434 -24.00 -13.78 -22.19
#